data_AF-A0A2S9XAZ2-F1
#
_entry.id   AF-A0A2S9XAZ2-F1
#
_cell.length_a   1.000
_cell.length_b   1.000
_cell.length_c   1.000
_cell.angle_alpha   90.00
_cell.angle_beta   90.00
_cell.angle_gamma   90.00
#
_symmetry.space_group_name_H-M   'P 1'
#
loop_
_entity.id
_entity.type
_entity.pdbx_description
1 polymer ?
#
loop_
_entity_poly.entity_id
_entity_poly.type
_entity_poly.pdbx_seq_one_letter_code
_entity_poly.pdbx_strand_id
1 'polypeptide(L)'
;MAGARRGPNEAGHEGGAGLGSSGARSEHSEAARERLATNPFYVLGLRPDCTRAEVERQGQKLIGMLELELSAALRYRSPLGEHPRSPQLVRAAMAELRDPNRRLLHELWASLDPDAGPDASPDSGPDAPTDEAGPPSELRPFPALAALGFGDWRRR
;
A
#
# COMPACT_ATOMS: atom_id res chain seq x y z
N MET A 1 15.70 -5.45 70.12
CA MET A 1 15.50 -4.12 69.49
C MET A 1 16.87 -3.62 69.07
N ALA A 2 17.37 -3.95 67.88
CA ALA A 2 17.07 -3.40 66.55
C ALA A 2 17.60 -1.97 66.36
N GLY A 3 18.55 -1.78 65.44
CA GLY A 3 19.03 -0.46 65.01
C GLY A 3 20.40 -0.47 64.33
N ALA A 4 20.53 -1.15 63.18
CA ALA A 4 21.75 -1.15 62.37
C ALA A 4 21.63 -0.23 61.14
N ARG A 5 22.63 0.66 61.02
CA ARG A 5 23.34 1.15 59.81
C ARG A 5 22.51 1.74 58.64
N ARG A 6 22.73 3.05 58.47
CA ARG A 6 22.42 3.89 57.30
C ARG A 6 23.37 3.55 56.14
N GLY A 7 22.85 3.28 54.96
CA GLY A 7 23.60 3.29 53.70
C GLY A 7 22.87 4.16 52.68
N PRO A 8 23.57 5.06 51.96
CA PRO A 8 23.04 5.66 50.75
C PRO A 8 23.83 5.13 49.55
N ASN A 9 23.18 4.39 48.65
CA ASN A 9 23.73 4.19 47.32
C ASN A 9 22.60 3.80 46.36
N GLU A 10 22.02 4.78 45.65
CA GLU A 10 21.38 4.52 44.36
C GLU A 10 21.71 5.68 43.42
N ALA A 11 22.60 5.36 42.49
CA ALA A 11 22.92 6.18 41.33
C ALA A 11 21.75 6.10 40.34
N GLY A 12 21.05 7.22 40.16
CA GLY A 12 20.11 7.39 39.05
C GLY A 12 20.89 7.49 37.74
N HIS A 13 21.04 6.37 37.04
CA HIS A 13 21.29 6.36 35.60
C HIS A 13 19.95 6.50 34.88
N GLU A 14 19.48 7.73 34.70
CA GLU A 14 18.44 8.02 33.72
C GLU A 14 19.06 8.02 32.33
N GLY A 15 19.27 6.82 31.79
CA GLY A 15 19.46 6.61 30.37
C GLY A 15 18.15 6.84 29.64
N GLY A 16 17.87 8.11 29.30
CA GLY A 16 16.76 8.49 28.44
C GLY A 16 16.89 7.82 27.07
N ALA A 17 16.14 6.73 26.88
CA ALA A 17 16.02 6.01 25.63
C ALA A 17 15.34 6.88 24.56
N GLY A 18 16.15 7.58 23.77
CA GLY A 18 15.71 8.19 22.52
C GLY A 18 15.55 7.15 21.41
N LEU A 19 14.53 6.28 21.49
CA LEU A 19 14.26 5.25 20.47
C LEU A 19 12.75 5.02 20.34
N GLY A 20 12.02 5.92 19.66
CA GLY A 20 10.56 5.77 19.48
C GLY A 20 10.01 6.08 18.08
N SER A 21 10.78 6.72 17.20
CA SER A 21 10.22 7.24 15.92
C SER A 21 10.49 6.38 14.69
N SER A 22 11.35 5.35 14.78
CA SER A 22 11.72 4.51 13.63
C SER A 22 10.70 3.38 13.35
N GLY A 23 10.18 2.73 14.40
CA GLY A 23 9.26 1.59 14.27
C GLY A 23 7.94 1.95 13.59
N ALA A 24 7.32 3.07 13.99
CA ALA A 24 6.05 3.51 13.45
C ALA A 24 6.09 3.68 11.91
N ARG A 25 7.16 4.25 11.34
CA ARG A 25 7.24 4.43 9.87
C ARG A 25 7.31 3.10 9.12
N SER A 26 7.96 2.09 9.69
CA SER A 26 8.05 0.75 9.11
C SER A 26 6.67 0.08 9.05
N GLU A 27 5.94 0.13 10.17
CA GLU A 27 4.59 -0.46 10.27
C GLU A 27 3.61 0.14 9.26
N HIS A 28 3.65 1.46 9.06
CA HIS A 28 2.78 2.13 8.09
C HIS A 28 3.12 1.73 6.65
N SER A 29 4.41 1.54 6.34
CA SER A 29 4.85 1.10 5.01
C SER A 29 4.45 -0.35 4.73
N GLU A 30 4.48 -1.21 5.75
CA GLU A 30 4.07 -2.61 5.65
C GLU A 30 2.55 -2.72 5.47
N ALA A 31 1.77 -1.96 6.25
CA ALA A 31 0.32 -1.90 6.09
C ALA A 31 -0.09 -1.40 4.69
N ALA A 32 0.65 -0.45 4.13
CA ALA A 32 0.47 0.01 2.75
C ALA A 32 0.78 -1.09 1.72
N ARG A 33 1.90 -1.81 1.89
CA ARG A 33 2.25 -2.96 1.03
C ARG A 33 1.17 -4.03 1.05
N GLU A 34 0.67 -4.37 2.23
CA GLU A 34 -0.38 -5.38 2.40
C GLU A 34 -1.67 -4.98 1.67
N ARG A 35 -2.08 -3.70 1.78
CA ARG A 35 -3.25 -3.18 1.07
C ARG A 35 -3.08 -3.19 -0.45
N LEU A 36 -1.87 -2.96 -0.95
CA LEU A 36 -1.59 -3.05 -2.38
C LEU A 36 -1.63 -4.50 -2.87
N ALA A 37 -1.00 -5.42 -2.14
CA ALA A 37 -0.96 -6.85 -2.45
C ALA A 37 -2.36 -7.49 -2.46
N THR A 38 -3.23 -7.06 -1.55
CA THR A 38 -4.58 -7.62 -1.36
C THR A 38 -5.69 -6.75 -1.94
N ASN A 39 -5.35 -5.78 -2.80
CA ASN A 39 -6.35 -4.88 -3.39
C ASN A 39 -7.45 -5.69 -4.13
N PRO A 40 -8.74 -5.42 -3.85
CA PRO A 40 -9.87 -6.15 -4.43
C PRO A 40 -9.87 -6.23 -5.96
N PHE A 41 -9.40 -5.18 -6.66
CA PHE A 41 -9.37 -5.15 -8.12
C PHE A 41 -8.39 -6.19 -8.69
N TYR A 42 -7.20 -6.33 -8.10
CA TYR A 42 -6.21 -7.35 -8.49
C TYR A 42 -6.70 -8.76 -8.15
N VAL A 43 -7.28 -8.93 -6.96
CA VAL A 43 -7.86 -10.22 -6.53
C VAL A 43 -8.89 -10.70 -7.54
N LEU A 44 -9.78 -9.83 -8.00
CA LEU A 44 -10.84 -10.17 -8.96
C LEU A 44 -10.36 -10.17 -10.43
N GLY A 45 -9.17 -9.62 -10.70
CA GLY A 45 -8.68 -9.42 -12.06
C GLY A 45 -9.55 -8.45 -12.86
N LEU A 46 -10.03 -7.39 -12.22
CA LEU A 46 -10.89 -6.36 -12.81
C LEU A 46 -10.17 -5.02 -12.84
N ARG A 47 -10.55 -4.19 -13.81
CA ARG A 47 -10.15 -2.78 -13.87
C ARG A 47 -11.00 -1.93 -12.92
N PRO A 48 -10.48 -0.79 -12.42
CA PRO A 48 -11.21 0.07 -11.48
C PRO A 48 -12.48 0.71 -12.06
N ASP A 49 -12.60 0.81 -13.38
CA ASP A 49 -13.77 1.30 -14.11
C ASP A 49 -14.93 0.27 -14.21
N CYS A 50 -14.75 -0.94 -13.66
CA CYS A 50 -15.77 -1.99 -13.73
C CYS A 50 -17.06 -1.63 -12.99
N THR A 51 -18.19 -2.06 -13.52
CA THR A 51 -19.50 -1.87 -12.88
C THR A 51 -19.72 -2.85 -11.74
N ARG A 52 -20.64 -2.53 -10.82
CA ARG A 52 -21.03 -3.42 -9.73
C ARG A 52 -21.51 -4.80 -10.21
N ALA A 53 -22.22 -4.85 -11.33
CA ALA A 53 -22.67 -6.11 -11.91
C ALA A 53 -21.49 -7.00 -12.39
N GLU A 54 -20.42 -6.38 -12.88
CA GLU A 54 -19.22 -7.10 -13.32
C GLU A 54 -18.44 -7.66 -12.14
N VAL A 55 -18.37 -6.92 -11.03
CA VAL A 55 -17.77 -7.39 -9.77
C VAL A 55 -18.46 -8.68 -9.30
N GLU A 56 -19.79 -8.68 -9.22
CA GLU A 56 -20.56 -9.85 -8.76
C GLU A 56 -20.37 -11.04 -9.70
N ARG A 57 -20.51 -10.82 -11.02
CA ARG A 57 -20.35 -11.87 -12.02
C ARG A 57 -18.96 -12.52 -11.97
N GLN A 58 -17.92 -11.68 -11.91
CA GLN A 58 -16.54 -12.15 -11.89
C GLN A 58 -16.22 -12.86 -10.57
N GLY A 59 -16.68 -12.35 -9.43
CA GLY A 59 -16.47 -12.98 -8.15
C GLY A 59 -17.13 -14.35 -8.06
N GLN A 60 -18.38 -14.50 -8.54
CA GLN A 60 -19.05 -15.80 -8.59
C GLN A 60 -18.33 -16.79 -9.52
N LYS A 61 -17.89 -16.32 -10.70
CA LYS A 61 -17.07 -17.12 -11.61
C LYS A 61 -15.80 -17.64 -10.91
N LEU A 62 -15.05 -16.75 -10.26
CA LEU A 62 -13.80 -17.13 -9.58
C LEU A 62 -14.03 -18.10 -8.42
N ILE A 63 -15.11 -17.93 -7.64
CA ILE A 63 -15.46 -18.87 -6.57
C ILE A 63 -15.69 -20.28 -7.15
N GLY A 64 -16.52 -20.40 -8.19
CA GLY A 64 -16.77 -21.70 -8.82
C GLY A 64 -15.50 -22.32 -9.43
N MET A 65 -14.63 -21.50 -10.03
CA MET A 65 -13.34 -21.98 -10.54
C MET A 65 -12.40 -22.47 -9.43
N LEU A 66 -12.38 -21.80 -8.28
CA LEU A 66 -11.56 -22.17 -7.13
C LEU A 66 -12.06 -23.44 -6.43
N GLU A 67 -13.38 -23.63 -6.36
CA GLU A 67 -13.99 -24.86 -5.82
C GLU A 67 -13.67 -26.09 -6.69
N LEU A 68 -13.44 -25.87 -7.99
CA LEU A 68 -13.00 -26.89 -8.95
C LEU A 68 -11.46 -26.94 -9.11
N GLU A 69 -10.72 -26.19 -8.28
CA GLU A 69 -9.25 -26.13 -8.28
C GLU A 69 -8.63 -25.81 -9.65
N LEU A 70 -9.32 -25.01 -10.47
CA LEU A 70 -8.81 -24.64 -11.80
C LEU A 70 -7.59 -23.73 -11.67
N SER A 71 -6.47 -24.16 -12.26
CA SER A 71 -5.16 -23.49 -12.13
C SER A 71 -5.18 -21.99 -12.47
N ALA A 72 -5.97 -21.60 -13.47
CA ALA A 72 -6.13 -20.20 -13.88
C ALA A 72 -6.72 -19.29 -12.77
N ALA A 73 -7.46 -19.86 -11.82
CA ALA A 73 -8.06 -19.11 -10.71
C ALA A 73 -7.21 -19.12 -9.44
N LEU A 74 -6.22 -20.01 -9.30
CA LEU A 74 -5.46 -20.17 -8.05
C LEU A 74 -4.52 -19.00 -7.72
N ARG A 75 -4.19 -18.16 -8.70
CA ARG A 75 -3.24 -17.06 -8.56
C ARG A 75 -3.68 -15.77 -9.24
N TYR A 76 -3.14 -14.66 -8.77
CA TYR A 76 -3.36 -13.33 -9.32
C TYR A 76 -2.10 -12.47 -9.22
N ARG A 77 -1.96 -11.49 -10.11
CA ARG A 77 -0.88 -10.50 -10.07
C ARG A 77 -1.32 -9.22 -9.39
N SER A 78 -0.41 -8.63 -8.65
CA SER A 78 -0.42 -7.23 -8.24
C SER A 78 0.92 -6.58 -8.63
N PRO A 79 1.07 -5.25 -8.50
CA PRO A 79 2.37 -4.60 -8.69
C PRO A 79 3.49 -5.13 -7.77
N LEU A 80 3.14 -5.89 -6.73
CA LEU A 80 4.08 -6.53 -5.81
C LEU A 80 4.41 -7.98 -6.19
N GLY A 81 3.88 -8.48 -7.31
CA GLY A 81 4.13 -9.82 -7.85
C GLY A 81 2.90 -10.73 -7.82
N GLU A 82 3.17 -12.04 -7.86
CA GLU A 82 2.14 -13.09 -7.85
C GLU A 82 1.69 -13.45 -6.43
N HIS A 83 0.38 -13.65 -6.27
CA HIS A 83 -0.25 -13.95 -4.99
C HIS A 83 -1.21 -15.14 -5.11
N PRO A 84 -1.34 -15.97 -4.06
CA PRO A 84 -2.35 -17.02 -4.03
C PRO A 84 -3.75 -16.42 -3.90
N ARG A 85 -4.71 -16.95 -4.66
CA ARG A 85 -6.12 -16.58 -4.57
C ARG A 85 -6.88 -17.65 -3.78
N SER A 86 -7.72 -17.24 -2.83
CA SER A 86 -8.61 -18.12 -2.10
C SER A 86 -10.08 -17.68 -2.23
N PRO A 87 -11.06 -18.59 -2.06
CA PRO A 87 -12.48 -18.23 -2.09
C PRO A 87 -12.86 -17.18 -1.04
N GLN A 88 -12.22 -17.24 0.13
CA GLN A 88 -12.41 -16.28 1.22
C GLN A 88 -11.94 -14.89 0.80
N LEU A 89 -10.78 -14.81 0.15
CA LEU A 89 -10.23 -13.55 -0.37
C LEU A 89 -11.13 -12.94 -1.44
N VAL A 90 -11.68 -13.76 -2.35
CA VAL A 90 -12.62 -13.30 -3.38
C VAL A 90 -13.91 -12.75 -2.75
N ARG A 91 -14.46 -13.42 -1.73
CA ARG A 91 -15.65 -12.93 -1.01
C ARG A 91 -15.38 -11.63 -0.28
N ALA A 92 -14.23 -11.50 0.39
CA ALA A 92 -13.82 -10.27 1.04
C ALA A 92 -13.66 -9.12 0.03
N ALA A 93 -12.99 -9.37 -1.10
CA ALA A 93 -12.82 -8.40 -2.17
C ALA A 93 -14.16 -7.90 -2.73
N MET A 94 -15.12 -8.79 -2.98
CA MET A 94 -16.48 -8.38 -3.40
C MET A 94 -17.16 -7.52 -2.33
N ALA A 95 -16.99 -7.83 -1.05
CA ALA A 95 -17.59 -7.06 0.04
C ALA A 95 -17.01 -5.64 0.15
N GLU A 96 -15.69 -5.49 -0.03
CA GLU A 96 -15.02 -4.17 -0.08
C GLU A 96 -15.59 -3.29 -1.20
N LEU A 97 -15.74 -3.86 -2.41
CA LEU A 97 -16.18 -3.11 -3.59
C LEU A 97 -17.69 -2.81 -3.62
N ARG A 98 -18.48 -3.39 -2.72
CA ARG A 98 -19.92 -3.09 -2.57
C ARG A 98 -20.17 -1.75 -1.91
N ASP A 99 -19.26 -1.29 -1.05
CA ASP A 99 -19.34 0.01 -0.39
C ASP A 99 -18.61 1.06 -1.25
N PRO A 100 -19.31 2.09 -1.76
CA PRO A 100 -18.70 3.09 -2.63
C PRO A 100 -17.55 3.85 -1.96
N ASN A 101 -17.61 4.09 -0.65
CA ASN A 101 -16.57 4.83 0.06
C ASN A 101 -15.28 4.01 0.19
N ARG A 102 -15.41 2.72 0.48
CA ARG A 102 -14.26 1.79 0.59
C ARG A 102 -13.64 1.55 -0.78
N ARG A 103 -14.48 1.42 -1.81
CA ARG A 103 -14.08 1.25 -3.20
C ARG A 103 -13.14 2.36 -3.69
N LEU A 104 -13.41 3.62 -3.37
CA LEU A 104 -12.59 4.77 -3.82
C LEU A 104 -11.10 4.63 -3.48
N LEU A 105 -10.79 4.18 -2.26
CA LEU A 105 -9.39 4.00 -1.84
C LEU A 105 -8.70 2.90 -2.66
N HIS A 106 -9.43 1.84 -3.00
CA HIS A 106 -8.90 0.76 -3.81
C HIS A 106 -8.71 1.16 -5.28
N GLU A 107 -9.58 2.01 -5.82
CA GLU A 107 -9.45 2.52 -7.19
C GLU A 107 -8.16 3.33 -7.37
N LEU A 108 -7.84 4.17 -6.40
CA LEU A 108 -6.60 4.95 -6.39
C LEU A 108 -5.35 4.06 -6.49
N TRP A 109 -5.35 2.92 -5.82
CA TRP A 109 -4.21 2.00 -5.80
C TRP A 109 -4.22 1.03 -6.99
N ALA A 110 -5.40 0.78 -7.58
CA ALA A 110 -5.59 -0.05 -8.75
C ALA A 110 -5.27 0.65 -10.07
N SER A 111 -4.88 1.94 -10.03
CA SER A 111 -4.34 2.64 -11.21
C SER A 111 -2.89 2.25 -11.52
N LEU A 112 -2.22 1.54 -10.61
CA LEU A 112 -0.87 1.03 -10.83
C LEU A 112 -0.93 -0.20 -11.74
N ASP A 113 0.00 -0.28 -12.67
CA ASP A 113 0.10 -1.44 -13.56
C ASP A 113 0.61 -2.66 -12.77
N PRO A 114 -0.13 -3.78 -12.73
CA PRO A 114 0.34 -5.00 -12.06
C PRO A 114 1.61 -5.59 -12.69
N ASP A 115 1.94 -5.26 -13.94
CA ASP A 115 3.15 -5.73 -14.61
C ASP A 115 4.34 -4.78 -14.46
N ALA A 116 4.17 -3.61 -13.81
CA ALA A 116 5.26 -2.67 -13.48
C ALA A 116 6.13 -3.17 -12.32
N GLY A 117 6.50 -4.45 -12.32
CA GLY A 117 7.24 -5.11 -11.25
C GLY A 117 8.52 -4.36 -10.85
N PRO A 118 9.12 -4.71 -9.70
CA PRO A 118 10.29 -4.00 -9.16
C PRO A 118 11.51 -3.97 -10.09
N ASP A 119 11.58 -4.87 -11.07
CA ASP A 119 12.63 -4.96 -12.09
C ASP A 119 12.30 -4.21 -13.39
N ALA A 120 11.13 -3.58 -13.49
CA ALA A 120 10.79 -2.64 -14.55
C ALA A 120 11.56 -1.32 -14.32
N SER A 121 12.89 -1.41 -14.32
CA SER A 121 13.70 -0.27 -14.72
C SER A 121 13.18 0.14 -16.09
N PRO A 122 12.79 1.41 -16.30
CA PRO A 122 12.50 1.85 -17.66
C PRO A 122 13.76 1.54 -18.46
N ASP A 123 13.60 0.69 -19.47
CA ASP A 123 14.60 0.49 -20.50
C ASP A 123 14.99 1.89 -20.96
N SER A 124 16.15 2.34 -20.49
CA SER A 124 16.73 3.60 -20.90
C SER A 124 17.25 3.34 -22.29
N GLY A 125 16.33 3.31 -23.25
CA GLY A 125 16.65 3.21 -24.66
C GLY A 125 17.69 4.28 -24.97
N PRO A 126 18.79 3.93 -25.63
CA PRO A 126 19.78 4.92 -26.04
C PRO A 126 19.17 5.67 -27.22
N ASP A 127 18.53 6.82 -26.94
CA ASP A 127 18.50 8.02 -27.79
C ASP A 127 17.40 8.98 -27.31
N ALA A 128 17.69 9.70 -26.23
CA ALA A 128 17.15 11.03 -26.03
C ALA A 128 18.31 12.02 -26.22
N PRO A 129 18.19 13.03 -27.11
CA PRO A 129 19.23 14.05 -27.22
C PRO A 129 19.36 14.73 -25.85
N THR A 130 20.57 14.69 -25.31
CA THR A 130 20.95 15.44 -24.12
C THR A 130 20.85 16.91 -24.45
N ASP A 131 19.77 17.56 -24.01
CA ASP A 131 19.76 19.00 -23.85
C ASP A 131 19.24 19.35 -22.46
N GLU A 132 20.16 19.94 -21.70
CA GLU A 132 20.05 20.65 -20.43
C GLU A 132 19.47 19.94 -19.20
N ALA A 133 20.36 19.81 -18.21
CA ALA A 133 20.05 19.56 -16.81
C ALA A 133 19.13 20.66 -16.26
N GLY A 134 17.81 20.41 -16.28
CA GLY A 134 16.87 21.11 -15.41
C GLY A 134 17.24 20.87 -13.94
N PRO A 135 17.03 21.84 -13.03
CA PRO A 135 17.38 21.69 -11.62
C PRO A 135 16.66 20.48 -11.00
N PRO A 136 17.21 19.88 -9.93
CA PRO A 136 16.60 18.74 -9.26
C PRO A 136 15.16 19.09 -8.90
N SER A 137 14.25 18.19 -9.25
CA SER A 137 12.82 18.30 -9.03
C SER A 137 12.52 18.54 -7.55
N GLU A 138 12.51 19.81 -7.17
CA GLU A 138 11.73 20.29 -6.05
C GLU A 138 10.30 19.82 -6.32
N LEU A 139 9.86 18.79 -5.59
CA LEU A 139 8.49 18.28 -5.60
C LEU A 139 7.53 19.46 -5.52
N ARG A 140 7.03 19.90 -6.68
CA ARG A 140 6.07 21.00 -6.75
C ARG A 140 4.83 20.55 -5.97
N PRO A 141 4.26 21.40 -5.11
CA PRO A 141 3.01 21.07 -4.44
C PRO A 141 1.96 20.71 -5.49
N PHE A 142 1.10 19.72 -5.19
CA PHE A 142 -0.03 19.40 -6.05
C PHE A 142 -0.82 20.70 -6.30
N PRO A 143 -0.93 21.18 -7.55
CA PRO A 143 -1.58 22.45 -7.84
C PRO A 143 -3.05 22.46 -7.37
N ALA A 144 -3.67 21.27 -7.32
CA ALA A 144 -5.00 21.06 -6.75
C ALA A 144 -5.11 21.47 -5.28
N LEU A 145 -4.07 21.29 -4.46
CA LEU A 145 -4.11 21.65 -3.03
C LEU A 145 -4.05 23.18 -2.83
N ALA A 146 -3.28 23.90 -3.65
CA ALA A 146 -3.24 25.36 -3.62
C ALA A 146 -4.61 25.96 -4.01
N ALA A 147 -5.29 25.37 -4.99
CA ALA A 147 -6.64 25.77 -5.38
C ALA A 147 -7.70 25.52 -4.29
N LEU A 148 -7.46 24.56 -3.39
CA LEU A 148 -8.31 24.25 -2.23
C LEU A 148 -7.94 25.04 -0.96
N GLY A 149 -7.02 26.01 -1.06
CA GLY A 149 -6.63 26.87 0.06
C GLY A 149 -5.70 26.23 1.08
N PHE A 150 -5.17 25.03 0.81
CA PHE A 150 -4.11 24.44 1.63
C PHE A 150 -2.78 25.14 1.30
N GLY A 151 -2.37 26.04 2.19
CA GLY A 151 -1.13 26.82 2.03
C GLY A 151 0.16 25.98 2.11
N ASP A 152 1.27 26.63 1.78
CA ASP A 152 2.62 26.07 1.79
C ASP A 152 3.02 25.61 3.21
N TRP A 153 2.85 24.32 3.47
CA TRP A 153 3.08 23.70 4.77
C TRP A 153 4.56 23.66 5.18
N ARG A 154 5.49 24.00 4.28
CA ARG A 154 6.93 24.08 4.56
C ARG A 154 7.35 25.31 5.36
N ARG A 155 6.45 26.25 5.65
CA ARG A 155 6.72 27.45 6.48
C ARG A 155 6.07 27.36 7.86
N ARG A 156 6.35 26.29 8.61
CA ARG A 156 6.11 26.24 10.06
C ARG A 156 7.28 25.59 10.77
#